data_AF-A0A7U7C9V7-F1
#
_entry.id   AF-A0A7U7C9V7-F1
#
_cell.length_a   1.000
_cell.length_b   1.000
_cell.length_c   1.000
_cell.angle_alpha   90.00
_cell.angle_beta   90.00
_cell.angle_gamma   90.00
#
_symmetry.space_group_name_H-M   'P 1'
#
loop_
_entity.id
_entity.type
_entity.pdbx_description
1 polymer ?
#
loop_
_entity_poly.entity_id
_entity_poly.type
_entity_poly.pdbx_seq_one_letter_code
_entity_poly.pdbx_strand_id
1 'polypeptide(L)'
;MVPIKSYKGLLLVAITAGLGFRISEDSPYILSDLPDGFSYTILGILGRSIGAISSHWLYTSFLAMGLVLIWRSRQKLIHQKYRLIGIFYACGAFASHFAWNSPLRTLESDLPWVSGLLISLNLFFFISLYQLLSKLDKENK
;
A
#
# COMPACT_ATOMS: atom_id res chain seq x y z
N MET A 1 9.86 -23.20 -7.53
CA MET A 1 10.66 -21.95 -7.45
C MET A 1 10.04 -20.96 -8.43
N VAL A 2 9.30 -19.95 -7.96
CA VAL A 2 8.68 -18.96 -8.87
C VAL A 2 9.82 -18.22 -9.58
N PRO A 3 9.83 -18.11 -10.92
CA PRO A 3 10.90 -17.47 -11.65
C PRO A 3 10.77 -15.95 -11.47
N ILE A 4 11.34 -15.43 -10.38
CA ILE A 4 11.29 -13.99 -10.09
C ILE A 4 12.37 -13.31 -10.93
N LYS A 5 12.01 -12.87 -12.13
CA LYS A 5 12.93 -12.19 -13.06
C LYS A 5 13.20 -10.72 -12.71
N SER A 6 12.40 -10.07 -11.86
CA SER A 6 12.59 -8.66 -11.51
C SER A 6 11.91 -8.23 -10.20
N TYR A 7 12.47 -7.22 -9.53
CA TYR A 7 11.88 -6.51 -8.40
C TYR A 7 10.55 -5.83 -8.79
N LYS A 8 10.43 -5.30 -10.00
CA LYS A 8 9.13 -4.80 -10.52
C LYS A 8 8.08 -5.89 -10.62
N GLY A 9 8.45 -7.11 -11.00
CA GLY A 9 7.54 -8.25 -11.03
C GLY A 9 7.02 -8.59 -9.64
N LEU A 10 7.90 -8.59 -8.62
CA LEU A 10 7.49 -8.78 -7.23
C LEU A 10 6.58 -7.66 -6.74
N LEU A 11 6.89 -6.41 -7.09
CA LEU A 11 6.05 -5.27 -6.74
C LEU A 11 4.65 -5.42 -7.35
N LEU A 12 4.54 -5.84 -8.61
CA LEU A 12 3.26 -6.08 -9.26
C LEU A 12 2.44 -7.15 -8.53
N VAL A 13 3.07 -8.26 -8.14
CA VAL A 13 2.41 -9.32 -7.36
C VAL A 13 1.91 -8.77 -6.02
N ALA A 14 2.71 -7.96 -5.33
CA ALA A 14 2.32 -7.36 -4.06
C ALA A 14 1.15 -6.38 -4.20
N ILE A 15 1.14 -5.56 -5.26
CA ILE A 15 0.03 -4.67 -5.60
C ILE A 15 -1.24 -5.49 -5.84
N THR A 16 -1.18 -6.53 -6.68
CA THR A 16 -2.33 -7.37 -7.00
C THR A 16 -2.87 -8.09 -5.77
N ALA A 17 -2.01 -8.61 -4.90
CA ALA A 17 -2.43 -9.22 -3.64
C ALA A 17 -3.17 -8.22 -2.74
N GLY A 18 -2.63 -7.01 -2.58
CA GLY A 18 -3.26 -5.97 -1.77
C GLY A 18 -4.55 -5.40 -2.36
N LEU A 19 -4.69 -5.38 -3.69
CA LEU A 19 -5.96 -5.08 -4.36
C LEU A 19 -7.02 -6.15 -4.05
N GLY A 20 -6.63 -7.42 -4.01
CA GLY A 20 -7.51 -8.52 -3.60
C GLY A 20 -8.08 -8.33 -2.19
N PHE A 21 -7.22 -7.92 -1.23
CA PHE A 21 -7.69 -7.58 0.12
C PHE A 21 -8.66 -6.40 0.11
N ARG A 22 -8.40 -5.36 -0.67
CA ARG A 22 -9.30 -4.20 -0.76
C ARG A 22 -10.68 -4.57 -1.31
N ILE A 23 -10.73 -5.38 -2.37
CA ILE A 23 -12.00 -5.87 -2.94
C ILE A 23 -12.76 -6.71 -1.91
N SER A 24 -12.06 -7.60 -1.20
CA SER A 24 -12.68 -8.44 -0.16
C SER A 24 -13.21 -7.62 1.02
N GLU A 25 -12.52 -6.54 1.39
CA GLU A 25 -12.92 -5.61 2.45
C GLU A 25 -14.13 -4.76 2.05
N ASP A 26 -14.12 -4.19 0.84
CA ASP A 26 -15.19 -3.29 0.38
C ASP A 26 -16.51 -4.04 0.09
N SER A 27 -16.45 -5.33 -0.29
CA SER A 27 -17.63 -6.15 -0.62
C SER A 27 -18.72 -6.18 0.47
N PRO A 28 -18.44 -6.56 1.74
CA PRO A 28 -19.47 -6.58 2.79
C PRO A 28 -20.04 -5.21 3.09
N TYR A 29 -19.25 -4.14 2.93
CA TYR A 29 -19.75 -2.78 3.14
C TYR A 29 -20.70 -2.33 2.03
N ILE A 30 -20.42 -2.67 0.77
CA ILE A 30 -21.36 -2.36 -0.32
C ILE A 30 -22.68 -3.10 -0.11
N LEU A 31 -22.61 -4.35 0.35
CA LEU A 31 -23.80 -5.13 0.70
C LEU A 31 -24.59 -4.52 1.85
N SER A 32 -23.92 -3.95 2.87
CA SER A 32 -24.61 -3.27 3.97
C SER A 32 -25.28 -1.96 3.56
N ASP A 33 -24.74 -1.28 2.55
CA ASP A 33 -25.26 0.01 2.05
C ASP A 33 -26.42 -0.19 1.03
N LEU A 34 -26.67 -1.42 0.59
CA LEU A 34 -27.70 -1.75 -0.43
C LEU A 34 -29.15 -1.50 0.04
N PRO A 35 -29.54 -1.87 1.28
CA PRO A 35 -30.88 -1.63 1.80
C PRO A 35 -31.25 -0.14 1.92
N ASP A 36 -30.26 0.74 2.08
CA ASP A 36 -30.44 2.19 2.23
C ASP A 36 -30.72 2.91 0.89
N GLY A 37 -30.74 2.15 -0.21
CA GLY A 37 -31.15 2.60 -1.54
C GLY A 37 -30.00 3.00 -2.45
N PHE A 38 -30.28 2.98 -3.76
CA PHE A 38 -29.28 3.11 -4.83
C PHE A 38 -28.36 4.32 -4.69
N SER A 39 -28.91 5.52 -4.42
CA SER A 39 -28.11 6.74 -4.29
C SER A 39 -27.12 6.67 -3.13
N TYR A 40 -27.52 6.10 -1.99
CA TYR A 40 -26.66 5.93 -0.82
C TYR A 40 -25.53 4.93 -1.12
N THR A 41 -25.87 3.79 -1.72
CA THR A 41 -24.88 2.79 -2.13
C THR A 41 -23.84 3.36 -3.09
N ILE A 42 -24.26 4.12 -4.12
CA ILE A 42 -23.34 4.72 -5.09
C ILE A 42 -22.40 5.73 -4.41
N LEU A 43 -22.91 6.56 -3.51
CA LEU A 43 -22.07 7.48 -2.73
C LEU A 43 -21.07 6.73 -1.83
N GLY A 44 -21.50 5.64 -1.19
CA GLY A 44 -20.64 4.75 -0.40
C GLY A 44 -19.52 4.12 -1.22
N ILE A 45 -19.83 3.62 -2.42
CA ILE A 45 -18.84 3.07 -3.37
C ILE A 45 -17.83 4.14 -3.78
N LEU A 46 -18.29 5.35 -4.13
CA LEU A 46 -17.42 6.44 -4.55
C LEU A 46 -16.47 6.87 -3.41
N GLY A 47 -16.98 7.04 -2.19
CA GLY A 47 -16.17 7.37 -1.03
C GLY A 47 -15.10 6.31 -0.74
N ARG A 48 -15.47 5.03 -0.82
CA ARG A 48 -14.54 3.91 -0.63
C ARG A 48 -13.52 3.80 -1.75
N SER A 49 -13.86 4.16 -2.99
CA SER A 49 -12.95 4.17 -4.13
C SER A 49 -11.85 5.23 -3.99
N ILE A 50 -12.20 6.41 -3.47
CA ILE A 50 -11.21 7.47 -3.20
C ILE A 50 -10.25 7.02 -2.09
N GLY A 51 -10.78 6.44 -1.01
CA GLY A 51 -9.97 5.86 0.05
C GLY A 51 -9.09 4.68 -0.43
N ALA A 52 -9.55 3.94 -1.43
CA ALA A 52 -8.82 2.80 -2.00
C ALA A 52 -7.48 3.20 -2.63
N ILE A 53 -7.31 4.45 -3.08
CA ILE A 53 -6.04 4.95 -3.65
C ILE A 53 -4.90 4.84 -2.63
N SER A 54 -5.20 5.01 -1.34
CA SER A 54 -4.24 4.88 -0.24
C SER A 54 -4.65 3.75 0.71
N SER A 55 -4.68 2.53 0.19
CA SER A 55 -5.21 1.39 0.94
C SER A 55 -4.28 0.18 0.90
N HIS A 56 -4.86 -0.99 1.16
CA HIS A 56 -4.21 -2.29 1.24
C HIS A 56 -3.23 -2.61 0.09
N TRP A 57 -3.44 -2.11 -1.13
CA TRP A 57 -2.50 -2.33 -2.23
C TRP A 57 -1.15 -1.63 -2.01
N LEU A 58 -1.12 -0.44 -1.40
CA LEU A 58 0.12 0.25 -1.02
C LEU A 58 0.76 -0.40 0.20
N TYR A 59 -0.01 -0.69 1.24
CA TYR A 59 0.51 -1.29 2.48
C TYR A 59 1.12 -2.67 2.22
N THR A 60 0.44 -3.49 1.42
CA THR A 60 0.95 -4.81 1.01
C THR A 60 2.22 -4.66 0.18
N SER A 61 2.28 -3.68 -0.72
CA SER A 61 3.49 -3.38 -1.51
C SER A 61 4.68 -2.98 -0.63
N PHE A 62 4.46 -2.10 0.34
CA PHE A 62 5.50 -1.66 1.27
C PHE A 62 6.02 -2.80 2.14
N LEU A 63 5.10 -3.60 2.70
CA LEU A 63 5.48 -4.73 3.54
C LEU A 63 6.23 -5.80 2.74
N ALA A 64 5.66 -6.23 1.62
CA ALA A 64 6.25 -7.29 0.80
C ALA A 64 7.62 -6.88 0.27
N MET A 65 7.74 -5.68 -0.31
CA MET A 65 9.03 -5.23 -0.85
C MET A 65 10.02 -4.87 0.25
N GLY A 66 9.56 -4.35 1.39
CA GLY A 66 10.40 -4.16 2.58
C GLY A 66 11.05 -5.46 3.03
N LEU A 67 10.27 -6.54 3.13
CA LEU A 67 10.78 -7.88 3.45
C LEU A 67 11.72 -8.44 2.38
N VAL A 68 11.41 -8.23 1.09
CA VAL A 68 12.29 -8.63 -0.02
C VAL A 68 13.65 -7.93 0.08
N LEU A 69 13.68 -6.62 0.34
CA LEU A 69 14.92 -5.86 0.49
C LEU A 69 15.75 -6.35 1.69
N ILE A 70 15.10 -6.59 2.84
CA ILE A 70 15.75 -7.17 4.01
C ILE A 70 16.35 -8.53 3.67
N TRP A 71 15.56 -9.41 3.04
CA TRP A 71 15.97 -10.76 2.71
C TRP A 71 17.16 -10.79 1.74
N ARG A 72 17.05 -10.07 0.61
CA ARG A 72 18.11 -9.97 -0.41
C ARG A 72 19.39 -9.36 0.15
N SER A 73 19.26 -8.37 1.03
CA SER A 73 20.42 -7.78 1.71
C SER A 73 21.08 -8.75 2.68
N ARG A 74 20.31 -9.55 3.44
CA ARG A 74 20.87 -10.61 4.31
C ARG A 74 21.61 -11.69 3.52
N GLN A 75 21.14 -12.00 2.31
CA GLN A 75 21.82 -12.90 1.38
C GLN A 75 23.06 -12.27 0.70
N LYS A 76 23.40 -11.02 1.01
CA LYS A 76 24.48 -10.23 0.37
C LYS A 76 24.32 -10.09 -1.16
N LEU A 77 23.10 -10.26 -1.69
CA LEU A 77 22.80 -10.05 -3.11
C LEU A 77 22.68 -8.56 -3.47
N ILE A 78 22.37 -7.72 -2.48
CA ILE A 78 22.35 -6.27 -2.60
C ILE A 78 23.07 -5.64 -1.41
N HIS A 79 23.50 -4.39 -1.57
CA HIS A 79 24.25 -3.66 -0.54
C HIS A 79 23.50 -3.58 0.81
N GLN A 80 24.24 -3.69 1.92
CA GLN A 80 23.67 -3.75 3.28
C GLN A 80 22.77 -2.55 3.64
N LYS A 81 23.02 -1.38 3.03
CA LYS A 81 22.19 -0.18 3.18
C LYS A 81 20.72 -0.41 2.87
N TYR A 82 20.40 -1.30 1.92
CA TYR A 82 19.03 -1.59 1.52
C TYR A 82 18.24 -2.35 2.61
N ARG A 83 18.92 -2.96 3.59
CA ARG A 83 18.26 -3.55 4.75
C ARG A 83 17.51 -2.51 5.58
N LEU A 84 18.15 -1.37 5.86
CA LEU A 84 17.51 -0.30 6.65
C LEU A 84 16.33 0.30 5.90
N ILE A 85 16.47 0.48 4.59
CA ILE A 85 15.37 0.92 3.72
C ILE A 85 14.23 -0.10 3.74
N GLY A 86 14.54 -1.39 3.69
CA GLY A 86 13.54 -2.45 3.78
C GLY A 86 12.79 -2.45 5.12
N ILE A 87 13.49 -2.22 6.24
CA ILE A 87 12.86 -2.08 7.56
C ILE A 87 11.96 -0.84 7.58
N PHE A 88 12.43 0.29 7.06
CA PHE A 88 11.64 1.52 6.96
C PHE A 88 10.31 1.28 6.22
N TYR A 89 10.33 0.61 5.06
CA TYR A 89 9.10 0.29 4.32
C TYR A 89 8.21 -0.74 5.03
N ALA A 90 8.79 -1.77 5.64
CA ALA A 90 8.02 -2.78 6.37
C ALA A 90 7.31 -2.18 7.59
N CYS A 91 8.01 -1.38 8.41
CA CYS A 91 7.41 -0.66 9.53
C CYS A 91 6.44 0.43 9.05
N GLY A 92 6.78 1.13 7.97
CA GLY A 92 5.94 2.15 7.35
C GLY A 92 4.60 1.59 6.88
N ALA A 93 4.55 0.35 6.39
CA ALA A 93 3.29 -0.31 6.03
C ALA A 93 2.30 -0.38 7.21
N PHE A 94 2.79 -0.81 8.38
CA PHE A 94 1.97 -0.87 9.59
C PHE A 94 1.59 0.54 10.07
N ALA A 95 2.56 1.46 10.11
CA ALA A 95 2.32 2.84 10.52
C ALA A 95 1.24 3.50 9.66
N SER A 96 1.31 3.37 8.33
CA SER A 96 0.31 3.91 7.42
C SER A 96 -1.05 3.24 7.59
N HIS A 97 -1.09 1.92 7.80
CA HIS A 97 -2.34 1.21 8.06
C HIS A 97 -3.02 1.67 9.38
N PHE A 98 -2.24 1.83 10.46
CA PHE A 98 -2.76 2.33 11.73
C PHE A 98 -3.17 3.80 11.64
N ALA A 99 -2.40 4.64 10.94
CA ALA A 99 -2.73 6.05 10.73
C ALA A 99 -4.06 6.20 9.98
N TRP A 100 -4.31 5.36 8.97
CA TRP A 100 -5.57 5.34 8.22
C TRP A 100 -6.79 4.92 9.05
N ASN A 101 -6.59 4.07 10.06
CA ASN A 101 -7.64 3.62 10.97
C ASN A 101 -7.68 4.41 12.29
N SER A 102 -6.86 5.45 12.40
CA SER A 102 -6.75 6.20 13.65
C SER A 102 -7.96 7.11 13.88
N PRO A 103 -8.31 7.41 15.15
CA PRO A 103 -9.41 8.32 15.47
C PRO A 103 -9.17 9.76 15.01
N LEU A 104 -7.98 10.07 14.49
CA LEU A 104 -7.68 11.36 13.83
C LEU A 104 -8.56 11.59 12.59
N ARG A 105 -9.01 10.54 11.90
CA ARG A 105 -9.97 10.64 10.79
C ARG A 105 -11.42 10.81 11.24
N THR A 106 -11.76 10.43 12.47
CA THR A 106 -13.09 10.74 13.06
C THR A 106 -13.16 12.15 13.65
N LEU A 107 -12.03 12.74 14.02
CA LEU A 107 -11.91 14.17 14.38
C LEU A 107 -11.94 15.11 13.14
N GLU A 108 -12.02 14.53 11.93
CA GLU A 108 -11.96 15.20 10.63
C GLU A 108 -13.22 16.02 10.31
N SER A 109 -14.24 16.05 11.19
CA SER A 109 -15.44 16.88 11.03
C SER A 109 -15.13 18.38 10.90
N ASP A 110 -13.95 18.82 11.37
CA ASP A 110 -13.53 20.23 11.33
C ASP A 110 -12.37 20.52 10.35
N LEU A 111 -11.65 19.51 9.81
CA LEU A 111 -10.43 19.73 9.01
C LEU A 111 -10.12 18.59 7.99
N PRO A 112 -10.68 18.62 6.76
CA PRO A 112 -10.69 17.49 5.81
C PRO A 112 -9.38 17.22 5.02
N TRP A 113 -8.22 17.69 5.50
CA TRP A 113 -6.93 17.52 4.81
C TRP A 113 -6.14 16.29 5.25
N VAL A 114 -6.47 15.68 6.40
CA VAL A 114 -5.69 14.59 6.98
C VAL A 114 -5.67 13.38 6.04
N SER A 115 -6.83 12.99 5.52
CA SER A 115 -6.96 11.94 4.51
C SER A 115 -6.16 12.27 3.24
N GLY A 116 -6.22 13.52 2.76
CA GLY A 116 -5.47 13.97 1.59
C GLY A 116 -3.95 13.95 1.78
N LEU A 117 -3.47 14.33 2.97
CA LEU A 117 -2.06 14.25 3.32
C LEU A 117 -1.58 12.81 3.39
N LEU A 118 -2.33 11.91 4.05
CA LEU A 118 -1.99 10.50 4.14
C LEU A 118 -1.90 9.85 2.75
N ILE A 119 -2.85 10.15 1.86
CA ILE A 119 -2.82 9.69 0.47
C ILE A 119 -1.54 10.19 -0.22
N SER A 120 -1.25 11.49 -0.10
CA SER A 120 -0.09 12.11 -0.76
C SER A 120 1.24 11.51 -0.27
N LEU A 121 1.38 11.29 1.04
CA LEU A 121 2.56 10.67 1.63
C LEU A 121 2.73 9.22 1.17
N ASN A 122 1.66 8.43 1.19
CA ASN A 122 1.73 7.05 0.73
C ASN A 122 2.09 6.96 -0.77
N LEU A 123 1.53 7.83 -1.61
CA LEU A 123 1.91 7.89 -3.03
C LEU A 123 3.36 8.31 -3.23
N PHE A 124 3.84 9.30 -2.48
CA PHE A 124 5.25 9.71 -2.52
C PHE A 124 6.19 8.55 -2.17
N PHE A 125 5.91 7.82 -1.08
CA PHE A 125 6.72 6.67 -0.68
C PHE A 125 6.64 5.52 -1.68
N PHE A 126 5.48 5.30 -2.31
CA PHE A 126 5.31 4.31 -3.37
C PHE A 126 6.11 4.65 -4.62
N ILE A 127 6.06 5.89 -5.09
CA ILE A 127 6.86 6.34 -6.24
C ILE A 127 8.35 6.19 -5.93
N SER A 128 8.77 6.56 -4.72
CA SER A 128 10.15 6.40 -4.25
C SER A 128 10.59 4.93 -4.24
N LEU A 129 9.71 4.04 -3.76
CA LEU A 129 9.94 2.59 -3.77
C LEU A 129 10.06 2.07 -5.19
N TYR A 130 9.15 2.45 -6.08
CA TYR A 130 9.17 2.03 -7.48
C TYR A 130 10.47 2.46 -8.18
N GLN A 131 10.93 3.69 -7.94
CA GLN A 131 12.20 4.19 -8.49
C GLN A 131 13.41 3.42 -7.94
N LEU A 132 13.44 3.15 -6.62
CA LEU A 132 14.47 2.35 -5.97
C LEU A 132 14.55 0.95 -6.58
N LEU A 133 13.42 0.25 -6.67
CA LEU A 133 13.34 -1.10 -7.23
C LEU A 133 13.69 -1.12 -8.73
N SER A 134 13.29 -0.09 -9.47
CA SER A 134 13.67 0.07 -10.87
C SER A 134 15.17 0.22 -11.07
N LYS A 135 15.85 0.90 -10.14
CA LYS A 135 17.32 1.01 -10.15
C LYS A 135 17.97 -0.33 -9.84
N LEU A 136 17.48 -1.04 -8.81
CA LEU A 136 17.97 -2.38 -8.46
C LEU A 136 17.79 -3.40 -9.59
N ASP A 137 16.69 -3.32 -10.33
CA ASP A 137 16.48 -4.17 -11.53
C ASP A 137 17.48 -3.91 -12.65
N LYS A 138 18.01 -2.67 -12.76
CA LYS A 138 19.04 -2.35 -13.75
C LYS A 138 20.43 -2.77 -13.29
N GLU A 139 20.72 -2.66 -11.99
CA GLU A 139 22.01 -3.02 -11.40
C GLU A 139 22.25 -4.55 -11.33
N ASN A 140 21.17 -5.34 -11.28
CA ASN A 140 21.23 -6.81 -11.16
C ASN A 140 20.92 -7.56 -12.48
N LYS A 141 20.93 -6.88 -13.62
CA LYS A 141 20.90 -7.49 -14.96
C LYS A 141 22.31 -7.77 -15.44
#